data_AF-A0A919VNB1-F1
#
_entry.id   AF-A0A919VNB1-F1
#
_cell.length_a   1.000
_cell.length_b   1.000
_cell.length_c   1.000
_cell.angle_alpha   90.00
_cell.angle_beta   90.00
_cell.angle_gamma   90.00
#
_symmetry.space_group_name_H-M   'P 1'
#
loop_
_entity.id
_entity.type
_entity.pdbx_description
1 polymer ?
#
loop_
_entity_poly.entity_id
_entity_poly.type
_entity_poly.pdbx_seq_one_letter_code
_entity_poly.pdbx_strand_id
1 'polypeptide(L)'
;MQPASAPMNHEVDAAVVLSGQFDPRPYPFPYLAVVANLGTSGSMLSVLMTAVGMLKEHGWELVSVANTGGTVLQLTAFLKRA
;
A
#
# COMPACT_ATOMS: atom_id res chain seq x y z
N MET A 1 23.74 18.22 15.92
CA MET A 1 22.33 17.83 15.73
C MET A 1 22.23 17.21 14.34
N GLN A 2 22.18 15.88 14.25
CA GLN A 2 21.91 15.20 12.97
C GLN A 2 20.45 15.44 12.59
N PRO A 3 20.11 15.82 11.35
CA PRO A 3 18.72 15.84 10.93
C PRO A 3 18.19 14.40 10.94
N ALA A 4 17.06 14.19 11.62
CA ALA A 4 16.34 12.93 11.59
C ALA A 4 15.96 12.63 10.13
N SER A 5 16.42 11.50 9.60
CA SER A 5 16.01 10.99 8.30
C SER A 5 14.48 10.87 8.32
N ALA A 6 13.78 11.64 7.49
CA ALA A 6 12.36 11.40 7.23
C ALA A 6 12.22 9.93 6.79
N PRO A 7 11.30 9.15 7.38
CA PRO A 7 11.09 7.79 6.90
C PRO A 7 10.72 7.86 5.42
N MET A 8 11.50 7.20 4.58
CA MET A 8 11.09 6.85 3.23
C MET A 8 9.88 5.93 3.40
N ASN A 9 8.68 6.51 3.52
CA ASN A 9 7.47 5.73 3.76
C ASN A 9 7.23 4.88 2.51
N HIS A 10 7.57 3.59 2.59
CA HIS A 10 7.35 2.56 1.57
C HIS A 10 5.87 2.12 1.52
N GLU A 11 4.99 2.97 2.02
CA GLU A 11 3.58 2.74 2.24
C GLU A 11 2.78 3.68 1.34
N VAL A 12 1.80 3.13 0.64
CA VAL A 12 0.84 3.90 -0.15
C VAL A 12 -0.57 3.59 0.32
N ASP A 13 -1.41 4.61 0.45
CA ASP A 13 -2.82 4.39 0.79
C ASP A 13 -3.55 3.77 -0.41
N ALA A 14 -4.36 2.74 -0.16
CA ALA A 14 -5.14 2.06 -1.18
C ALA A 14 -6.06 3.04 -1.95
N ALA A 15 -6.61 4.07 -1.29
CA ALA A 15 -7.41 5.09 -1.96
C ALA A 15 -6.59 5.90 -2.98
N VAL A 16 -5.31 6.17 -2.70
CA VAL A 16 -4.40 6.86 -3.63
C VAL A 16 -4.14 5.98 -4.86
N VAL A 17 -3.95 4.67 -4.67
CA VAL A 17 -3.82 3.71 -5.78
C VAL A 17 -5.08 3.68 -6.63
N LEU A 18 -6.26 3.55 -6.00
CA LEU A 18 -7.54 3.47 -6.69
C LEU A 18 -7.91 4.77 -7.43
N SER A 19 -7.47 5.93 -6.93
CA SER A 19 -7.66 7.22 -7.60
C SER A 19 -6.72 7.45 -8.78
N GLY A 20 -5.78 6.53 -9.05
CA GLY A 20 -4.78 6.65 -10.11
C GLY A 20 -3.69 7.68 -9.82
N GLN A 21 -3.59 8.18 -8.59
CA GLN A 21 -2.61 9.18 -8.18
C GLN A 21 -1.24 8.57 -7.84
N PHE A 22 -1.15 7.24 -7.75
CA PHE A 22 0.10 6.52 -7.55
C PHE A 22 0.61 5.94 -8.88
N ASP A 23 1.79 6.38 -9.33
CA ASP A 23 2.52 5.74 -10.42
C ASP A 23 3.57 4.76 -9.84
N PRO A 24 3.41 3.44 -10.03
CA PRO A 24 4.36 2.44 -9.52
C PRO A 24 5.68 2.38 -10.31
N ARG A 25 5.75 2.93 -11.52
CA ARG A 25 6.92 2.81 -12.41
C ARG A 25 8.19 3.49 -11.89
N PRO A 26 8.15 4.75 -11.40
CA PRO A 26 9.33 5.41 -10.86
C PRO A 26 9.75 4.89 -9.48
N TYR A 27 8.98 4.00 -8.85
CA TYR A 27 9.27 3.52 -7.51
C TYR A 27 10.50 2.59 -7.51
N PRO A 28 11.61 2.97 -6.83
CA PRO A 28 12.89 2.29 -7.00
C PRO A 28 13.01 1.00 -6.19
N PHE A 29 12.16 0.82 -5.17
CA PHE A 29 12.26 -0.30 -4.23
C PHE A 29 11.52 -1.55 -4.74
N PRO A 30 12.04 -2.75 -4.44
CA PRO A 30 11.41 -4.01 -4.84
C PRO A 30 10.17 -4.36 -3.99
N TYR A 31 9.96 -3.68 -2.86
CA TYR A 31 8.85 -3.94 -1.95
C TYR A 31 8.00 -2.69 -1.74
N LEU A 32 6.69 -2.90 -1.70
CA LEU A 32 5.68 -1.87 -1.51
C LEU A 32 4.65 -2.35 -0.50
N ALA A 33 4.33 -1.52 0.48
CA ALA A 33 3.20 -1.73 1.36
C ALA A 33 2.02 -0.88 0.88
N VAL A 34 0.85 -1.48 0.76
CA VAL A 34 -0.41 -0.79 0.43
C VAL A 34 -1.30 -0.88 1.64
N VAL A 35 -1.84 0.24 2.08
CA VAL A 35 -2.54 0.35 3.37
C VAL A 35 -3.99 0.76 3.13
N ALA A 36 -4.93 0.04 3.74
CA ALA A 36 -6.34 0.40 3.78
C ALA A 36 -6.75 0.71 5.23
N ASN A 37 -7.26 1.92 5.44
CA ASN A 37 -7.67 2.43 6.74
C ASN A 37 -9.21 2.43 6.88
N LEU A 38 -9.73 2.35 8.10
CA LEU A 38 -11.18 2.31 8.40
C LEU A 38 -11.97 3.52 7.83
N GLY A 39 -11.29 4.61 7.44
CA GLY A 39 -11.91 5.78 6.81
C GLY A 39 -12.27 5.63 5.33
N THR A 40 -11.81 4.57 4.64
CA THR A 40 -12.19 4.34 3.25
C THR A 40 -13.61 3.79 3.17
N SER A 41 -14.49 4.48 2.44
CA SER A 41 -15.89 4.10 2.23
C SER A 41 -16.02 2.75 1.51
N GLY A 42 -16.13 1.67 2.28
CA GLY A 42 -16.23 0.29 1.80
C GLY A 42 -15.63 -0.71 2.79
N SER A 43 -15.71 -2.01 2.47
CA SER A 43 -14.94 -3.02 3.20
C SER A 43 -13.44 -2.79 2.94
N MET A 44 -12.66 -2.54 3.99
CA MET A 44 -11.19 -2.30 3.87
C MET A 44 -10.49 -3.41 3.08
N LEU A 45 -10.92 -4.66 3.27
CA LEU A 45 -10.36 -5.79 2.52
C LEU A 45 -10.67 -5.67 1.02
N SER A 46 -11.90 -5.30 0.66
CA SER A 46 -12.27 -5.11 -0.74
C SER A 46 -11.47 -3.96 -1.37
N VAL A 47 -11.37 -2.82 -0.69
CA VAL A 47 -10.58 -1.66 -1.14
C VAL A 47 -9.11 -2.05 -1.35
N LEU A 48 -8.53 -2.76 -0.38
CA LEU A 48 -7.14 -3.22 -0.44
C LEU A 48 -6.93 -4.20 -1.61
N MET A 49 -7.81 -5.19 -1.77
CA MET A 49 -7.68 -6.20 -2.82
C MET A 49 -7.90 -5.62 -4.22
N THR A 50 -8.76 -4.61 -4.37
CA THR A 50 -8.90 -3.89 -5.65
C THR A 50 -7.62 -3.13 -5.99
N ALA A 51 -7.01 -2.43 -5.03
CA ALA A 51 -5.74 -1.74 -5.23
C ALA A 51 -4.61 -2.71 -5.61
N VAL A 52 -4.52 -3.86 -4.92
CA VAL A 52 -3.58 -4.94 -5.26
C VAL A 52 -3.81 -5.45 -6.69
N GLY A 53 -5.07 -5.59 -7.13
CA GLY A 53 -5.41 -5.97 -8.50
C GLY A 53 -4.83 -5.02 -9.54
N MET A 54 -4.99 -3.70 -9.34
CA MET A 54 -4.43 -2.69 -10.25
C MET A 54 -2.89 -2.74 -10.28
N LEU A 55 -2.25 -2.93 -9.13
CA LEU A 55 -0.80 -3.03 -9.05
C LEU A 55 -0.27 -4.32 -9.69
N LYS A 56 -1.05 -5.40 -9.67
CA LYS A 56 -0.72 -6.65 -10.36
C LYS A 56 -0.58 -6.47 -11.86
N GLU A 57 -1.43 -5.64 -12.47
CA GLU A 57 -1.31 -5.29 -13.90
C GLU A 57 0.00 -4.53 -14.21
N HIS A 58 0.62 -3.94 -13.19
CA HIS A 58 1.88 -3.21 -13.27
C HIS A 58 3.09 -4.02 -12.76
N GLY A 59 2.96 -5.35 -12.68
CA GLY A 59 4.06 -6.25 -12.31
C GLY A 59 4.31 -6.37 -10.81
N TRP A 60 3.34 -6.02 -9.96
CA TRP A 60 3.42 -6.26 -8.53
C TRP A 60 2.74 -7.56 -8.13
N GLU A 61 3.39 -8.34 -7.28
CA GLU A 61 2.85 -9.58 -6.74
C GLU A 61 2.56 -9.43 -5.25
N LEU A 62 1.36 -9.83 -4.84
CA LEU A 62 0.99 -9.90 -3.43
C LEU A 62 1.83 -10.97 -2.72
N VAL A 63 2.51 -10.57 -1.65
CA VAL A 63 3.30 -11.45 -0.78
C VAL A 63 2.46 -11.88 0.42
N SER A 64 1.83 -10.92 1.10
CA SER A 64 1.02 -11.19 2.29
C SER A 64 0.04 -10.05 2.58
N VAL A 65 -0.96 -10.34 3.41
CA VAL A 65 -1.87 -9.35 3.99
C VAL A 65 -1.85 -9.51 5.50
N ALA A 66 -1.74 -8.42 6.24
CA ALA A 66 -1.77 -8.42 7.69
C ALA A 66 -2.58 -7.24 8.23
N ASN A 67 -3.12 -7.40 9.44
CA ASN A 67 -3.57 -6.25 10.22
C ASN A 67 -2.35 -5.67 10.95
N THR A 68 -1.89 -4.52 10.49
CA THR A 68 -0.75 -3.76 11.05
C THR A 68 -1.23 -2.65 11.98
N GLY A 69 -2.55 -2.46 12.06
CA GLY A 69 -3.18 -1.51 12.94
C GLY A 69 -2.95 -1.86 14.41
N GLY A 70 -2.50 -0.87 15.18
CA GLY A 70 -2.51 -0.93 16.64
C GLY A 70 -3.93 -0.70 17.16
N THR A 71 -4.25 0.56 17.49
CA THR A 71 -5.57 0.93 18.03
C THR A 71 -6.63 1.14 16.93
N VAL A 72 -6.20 1.51 15.72
CA VAL A 72 -7.08 1.69 14.55
C VAL A 72 -6.92 0.48 13.65
N LEU A 73 -8.02 -0.10 13.18
CA LEU A 73 -7.95 -1.20 12.20
C LEU A 73 -7.32 -0.69 10.90
N GLN A 74 -6.24 -1.36 10.50
CA GLN A 74 -5.49 -1.05 9.31
C GLN A 74 -5.07 -2.36 8.66
N LEU A 75 -5.54 -2.61 7.45
CA LEU A 75 -5.09 -3.76 6.66
C LEU A 75 -3.98 -3.31 5.73
N THR A 76 -2.85 -4.01 5.78
CA THR A 76 -1.72 -3.78 4.89
C THR A 76 -1.51 -4.98 4.00
N ALA A 77 -1.42 -4.74 2.69
CA ALA A 77 -0.92 -5.69 1.71
C ALA A 77 0.57 -5.40 1.47
N PHE A 78 1.40 -6.42 1.55
CA PHE A 78 2.81 -6.35 1.19
C PHE A 78 2.98 -6.94 -0.20
N LEU A 79 3.57 -6.17 -1.11
CA LEU A 79 3.81 -6.56 -2.48
C LEU A 79 5.30 -6.56 -2.77
N LYS A 80 5.71 -7.43 -3.69
CA LYS A 80 7.03 -7.45 -4.31
C LYS A 80 6.90 -7.13 -5.79
N ARG A 81 7.89 -6.50 -6.38
CA ARG A 81 7.99 -6.37 -7.83
C ARG A 81 8.41 -7.72 -8.43
N ALA A 82 7.68 -8.18 -9.45
CA ALA A 82 8.02 -9.34 -10.25
C ALA A 82 9.18 -9.05 -11.21
#